data_AF-A0A1S8T6V8-F1
#
_entry.id   AF-A0A1S8T6V8-F1
#
_cell.length_a   1.000
_cell.length_b   1.000
_cell.length_c   1.000
_cell.angle_alpha   90.00
_cell.angle_beta   90.00
_cell.angle_gamma   90.00
#
_symmetry.space_group_name_H-M   'P 1'
#
loop_
_entity.id
_entity.type
_entity.pdbx_description
1 polymer ?
#
loop_
_entity_poly.entity_id
_entity_poly.type
_entity_poly.pdbx_seq_one_letter_code
_entity_poly.pdbx_strand_id
1 'polypeptide(L)' 'MKSRQQITVRVHHPETVEGMELLKKSQATVMINILEKQLGEKKVEELFEYMKKKTQQT' A
#
# COMPACT_ATOMS: atom_id res chain seq x y z
N MET A 1 -17.05 4.66 -35.16
CA MET A 1 -16.50 4.19 -33.88
C MET A 1 -16.14 5.42 -33.05
N LYS A 2 -16.73 5.62 -31.86
CA LYS A 2 -16.40 6.78 -31.02
C LYS A 2 -14.93 6.66 -30.59
N SER A 3 -14.09 7.63 -30.92
CA SER A 3 -12.68 7.65 -30.52
C SER A 3 -12.60 7.65 -29.00
N ARG A 4 -11.76 6.77 -28.43
CA ARG A 4 -11.49 6.76 -27.00
C ARG A 4 -10.76 8.06 -26.67
N GLN A 5 -11.46 9.03 -26.11
CA GLN A 5 -10.86 10.27 -25.64
C GLN A 5 -9.87 9.94 -24.53
N GLN A 6 -8.66 10.51 -24.62
CA GLN A 6 -7.62 10.33 -23.63
C GLN A 6 -8.01 11.06 -22.34
N ILE A 7 -8.12 10.32 -21.24
CA ILE A 7 -8.35 10.90 -19.91
C ILE A 7 -6.98 11.18 -19.29
N THR A 8 -6.72 12.44 -18.96
CA THR A 8 -5.51 12.84 -18.24
C THR A 8 -5.83 12.94 -16.75
N VAL A 9 -5.24 12.06 -15.94
CA VAL A 9 -5.39 12.07 -14.49
C VAL A 9 -4.19 12.77 -13.86
N ARG A 10 -4.44 13.71 -12.93
CA ARG A 10 -3.40 14.31 -12.08
C ARG A 10 -3.55 13.77 -10.66
N VAL A 11 -2.46 13.26 -10.10
CA VAL A 11 -2.42 12.74 -8.73
C VAL A 11 -1.70 13.74 -7.85
N HIS A 12 -2.40 14.29 -6.87
CA HIS A 12 -1.82 15.17 -5.86
C HIS A 12 -1.48 14.33 -4.61
N HIS A 13 -0.21 14.32 -4.24
CA HIS A 13 0.23 13.65 -3.02
C HIS A 13 0.20 14.64 -1.85
N PRO A 14 -0.16 14.19 -0.64
CA PRO A 14 -0.13 15.05 0.53
C PRO A 14 1.31 15.41 0.90
N GLU A 15 1.55 16.70 1.18
CA GLU A 15 2.85 17.23 1.59
C GLU A 15 2.95 17.43 3.11
N THR A 16 1.82 17.46 3.81
CA THR A 16 1.78 17.58 5.27
C THR A 16 2.03 16.24 5.95
N VAL A 17 2.62 16.27 7.14
CA VAL A 17 2.85 15.07 7.97
C VAL A 17 1.53 14.32 8.22
N GLU A 18 0.48 15.06 8.58
CA GLU A 18 -0.85 14.50 8.81
C GLU A 18 -1.42 13.83 7.54
N GLY A 19 -1.31 14.49 6.39
CA GLY A 19 -1.78 13.95 5.12
C GLY A 19 -1.01 12.70 4.69
N MET A 20 0.31 12.66 4.93
CA MET A 20 1.12 11.46 4.68
C MET A 20 0.70 10.29 5.58
N GLU A 21 0.41 10.53 6.86
CA GLU A 21 -0.06 9.48 7.77
C GLU A 21 -1.44 8.94 7.37
N LEU A 22 -2.35 9.81 6.94
CA LEU A 22 -3.65 9.41 6.37
C LEU A 22 -3.48 8.57 5.09
N LEU A 23 -2.57 8.97 4.21
CA LEU A 23 -2.28 8.24 2.99
C LEU A 23 -1.72 6.85 3.30
N LYS A 24 -0.73 6.76 4.18
CA LYS A 24 -0.16 5.47 4.61
C LYS A 24 -1.23 4.56 5.18
N LYS A 25 -2.09 5.07 6.07
CA LYS A 25 -3.19 4.28 6.66
C LYS A 25 -4.16 3.77 5.60
N SER A 26 -4.58 4.62 4.66
CA SER A 26 -5.53 4.22 3.62
C SER A 26 -4.93 3.21 2.63
N GLN A 27 -3.64 3.36 2.28
CA GLN A 27 -2.96 2.44 1.37
C GLN A 27 -2.54 1.13 2.03
N ALA A 28 -2.19 1.15 3.32
CA ALA A 28 -1.74 -0.04 4.05
C ALA A 28 -2.78 -1.16 3.99
N THR A 29 -4.06 -0.85 4.22
CA THR A 29 -5.14 -1.84 4.15
C THR A 29 -5.26 -2.47 2.76
N VAL A 30 -5.20 -1.65 1.70
CA VAL A 30 -5.26 -2.16 0.32
C VAL A 30 -4.06 -3.05 0.01
N MET A 31 -2.87 -2.66 0.45
CA MET A 31 -1.65 -3.44 0.25
C MET A 31 -1.71 -4.77 0.99
N ILE A 32 -2.14 -4.78 2.26
CA ILE A 32 -2.32 -6.00 3.06
C ILE A 32 -3.29 -6.95 2.35
N ASN A 33 -4.45 -6.47 1.93
CA ASN A 33 -5.44 -7.29 1.24
C ASN A 33 -4.89 -7.92 -0.06
N ILE A 34 -4.07 -7.16 -0.83
CA ILE A 34 -3.41 -7.68 -2.03
C ILE A 34 -2.43 -8.80 -1.67
N LEU A 35 -1.63 -8.59 -0.63
CA LEU A 35 -0.65 -9.58 -0.15
C LEU A 35 -1.34 -10.84 0.35
N GLU A 36 -2.42 -10.71 1.13
CA GLU A 36 -3.19 -11.85 1.66
C GLU A 36 -3.82 -12.65 0.52
N LYS A 37 -4.36 -11.97 -0.50
CA LYS A 37 -4.93 -12.63 -1.68
C LYS A 37 -3.88 -13.42 -2.48
N GLN A 38 -2.62 -12.96 -2.52
CA GLN A 38 -1.56 -13.60 -3.31
C GLN A 38 -0.81 -14.69 -2.55
N LEU A 39 -0.57 -14.49 -1.25
CA LEU A 39 0.29 -15.34 -0.44
C LEU A 39 -0.48 -16.21 0.57
N GLY A 40 -1.71 -15.81 0.89
CA GLY A 40 -2.49 -16.34 2.02
C GLY A 40 -2.14 -15.65 3.33
N GLU A 41 -3.14 -15.47 4.19
CA GLU A 41 -3.06 -14.73 5.46
C GLU A 41 -1.87 -15.17 6.32
N LYS A 42 -1.69 -16.48 6.50
CA LYS A 42 -0.59 -17.03 7.33
C LYS A 42 0.80 -16.61 6.84
N LYS A 43 1.04 -16.60 5.53
CA LYS A 43 2.35 -16.21 4.98
C LYS A 43 2.60 -14.71 5.08
N VAL A 44 1.53 -13.90 5.02
CA VAL A 44 1.61 -12.46 5.23
C VAL A 44 1.95 -12.14 6.69
N GLU A 45 1.37 -12.88 7.63
CA GLU A 45 1.73 -12.77 9.04
C GLU A 45 3.21 -13.13 9.29
N GLU A 46 3.69 -14.24 8.73
CA GLU A 46 5.10 -14.64 8.79
C GLU A 46 6.04 -13.57 8.20
N LEU A 47 5.63 -12.93 7.09
CA LEU A 47 6.36 -11.83 6.47
C LEU A 47 6.44 -10.60 7.41
N PHE A 48 5.34 -10.24 8.06
CA PHE A 48 5.35 -9.13 9.03
C PHE A 48 6.26 -9.41 10.21
N GLU A 49 6.24 -10.63 10.75
CA GLU A 49 7.13 -11.02 11.84
C GLU A 49 8.61 -11.03 11.43
N TYR A 50 8.92 -11.50 10.21
CA TYR A 50 10.28 -11.43 9.68
C TYR A 50 10.76 -9.98 9.54
N MET A 51 9.92 -9.10 8.99
CA MET A 51 10.27 -7.68 8.84
C MET A 51 10.53 -7.02 10.19
N LYS A 52 9.65 -7.22 11.19
CA LYS A 52 9.84 -6.69 12.55
C LYS A 52 11.20 -7.08 13.14
N LYS A 53 11.57 -8.36 13.02
CA LYS A 53 12.87 -8.86 13.50
C LYS A 53 14.04 -8.18 12.80
N LYS A 54 13.94 -7.95 11.49
CA LYS A 54 15.01 -7.32 10.71
C LYS A 54 15.21 -5.85 11.09
N THR A 55 14.12 -5.12 11.33
CA THR A 55 14.20 -3.70 11.73
C THR A 55 14.72 -3.50 13.15
N GLN A 56 14.57 -4.50 14.04
CA GLN A 56 15.11 -4.46 15.40
C GLN A 56 16.60 -4.84 15.49
N GLN A 57 17.15 -5.44 14.44
CA GLN A 57 18.57 -5.81 14.35
C GLN A 57 19.44 -4.74 13.68
N THR A 58 18.84 -3.64 13.22
CA THR A 58 19.53 -2.48 12.61
C THR A 58 19.49 -1.31 13.58
#